data_AF-A0AAV1R1W1-F1
#
_entry.id   AF-A0AAV1R1W1-F1
#
_cell.length_a   1.000
_cell.length_b   1.000
_cell.length_c   1.000
_cell.angle_alpha   90.00
_cell.angle_beta   90.00
_cell.angle_gamma   90.00
#
_symmetry.space_group_name_H-M   'P 1'
#
loop_
_entity.id
_entity.type
_entity.pdbx_description
1 polymer ?
#
loop_
_entity_poly.entity_id
_entity_poly.type
_entity_poly.pdbx_seq_one_letter_code
_entity_poly.pdbx_strand_id
1 'polypeptide(L)'
;MQLPLRYDPFIESAKKRDIDVSYVVCSTFTVGWFGGEESPKSVVKLQCFYSKDTVNLYLRPIEGIKMVVDLDKMKIVEYSDTLKIAIPKAEGTDYRFSHQKPPFGPRINGAAIMQSNGPGFQIDGHTIRWVNWVFHLSFDVRVGPIISLASIYDQEKQTYRSVVYRGHISEIFVPYMDPTEGYYFKTFFDCGEFGFGQNAASLVPLADCPNNAVLMDA
;
A
#
# COMPACT_ATOMS: atom_id res chain seq x y z
N MET A 1 11.01 -7.04 -8.45
CA MET A 1 11.35 -8.40 -8.90
C MET A 1 11.99 -8.33 -10.30
N GLN A 2 13.22 -8.81 -10.51
CA GLN A 2 13.93 -8.67 -11.80
C GLN A 2 13.77 -9.86 -12.77
N LEU A 3 13.15 -10.97 -12.34
CA LEU A 3 13.05 -12.21 -13.12
C LEU A 3 12.53 -12.00 -14.55
N PRO A 4 11.43 -11.25 -14.80
CA PRO A 4 10.92 -11.06 -16.16
C PRO A 4 11.91 -10.34 -17.09
N LEU A 5 12.73 -9.44 -16.56
CA LEU A 5 13.67 -8.62 -17.34
C LEU A 5 14.85 -9.44 -17.90
N ARG A 6 15.01 -10.68 -17.45
CA ARG A 6 16.02 -11.64 -17.93
C ARG A 6 15.40 -12.91 -18.51
N TYR A 7 14.09 -12.89 -18.75
CA TYR A 7 13.35 -14.05 -19.23
C TYR A 7 13.05 -13.90 -20.72
N ASP A 8 13.73 -14.68 -21.57
CA ASP A 8 13.66 -14.54 -23.03
C ASP A 8 12.22 -14.50 -23.58
N PRO A 9 11.28 -15.36 -23.15
CA PRO A 9 9.90 -15.26 -23.63
C PRO A 9 9.25 -13.90 -23.34
N PHE A 10 9.50 -13.33 -22.16
CA PHE A 10 8.96 -12.01 -21.81
C PHE A 10 9.62 -10.90 -22.64
N ILE A 11 10.94 -10.96 -22.84
CA ILE A 11 11.69 -10.00 -23.66
C ILE A 11 11.15 -10.00 -25.10
N GLU A 12 10.91 -11.17 -25.68
CA GLU A 12 10.33 -11.29 -27.02
C GLU A 12 8.90 -10.76 -27.08
N SER A 13 8.09 -10.99 -26.05
CA SER A 13 6.73 -10.43 -25.96
C SER A 13 6.70 -8.91 -25.76
N ALA A 14 7.71 -8.34 -25.08
CA ALA A 14 7.90 -6.90 -24.97
C ALA A 14 8.30 -6.29 -26.32
N LYS A 15 9.24 -6.91 -27.05
CA LYS A 15 9.64 -6.50 -28.41
C LYS A 15 8.44 -6.50 -29.38
N LYS A 16 7.61 -7.55 -29.35
CA LYS A 16 6.38 -7.63 -30.18
C LYS A 16 5.35 -6.53 -29.88
N ARG A 17 5.49 -5.83 -28.75
CA ARG A 17 4.63 -4.72 -28.31
C ARG A 17 5.33 -3.35 -28.41
N ASP A 18 6.53 -3.30 -28.99
CA ASP A 18 7.35 -2.09 -29.09
C ASP A 18 7.66 -1.47 -27.71
N ILE A 19 7.83 -2.33 -26.70
CA ILE A 19 8.14 -1.95 -25.32
C ILE A 19 9.65 -2.06 -25.08
N ASP A 20 10.24 -0.97 -24.59
CA ASP A 20 11.59 -0.98 -24.06
C ASP A 20 11.60 -1.55 -22.64
N VAL A 21 12.21 -2.73 -22.46
CA VAL A 21 12.28 -3.46 -21.18
C VAL A 21 12.98 -2.68 -20.07
N SER A 22 13.79 -1.66 -20.39
CA SER A 22 14.43 -0.81 -19.38
C SER A 22 13.45 0.07 -18.62
N TYR A 23 12.24 0.30 -19.16
CA TYR A 23 11.15 1.02 -18.52
C TYR A 23 10.03 0.09 -18.01
N VAL A 24 10.31 -1.21 -17.88
CA VAL A 24 9.35 -2.17 -17.35
C VAL A 24 9.57 -2.36 -15.85
N VAL A 25 8.50 -2.16 -15.09
CA VAL A 25 8.47 -2.42 -13.65
C VAL A 25 7.44 -3.50 -13.38
N CYS A 26 7.80 -4.55 -12.64
CA CYS A 26 6.89 -5.66 -12.33
C CYS A 26 6.60 -5.72 -10.82
N SER A 27 5.32 -5.89 -10.50
CA SER A 27 4.83 -6.10 -9.14
C SER A 27 4.39 -7.55 -8.94
N THR A 28 4.48 -8.00 -7.70
CA THR A 28 4.06 -9.32 -7.24
C THR A 28 2.66 -9.26 -6.66
N PHE A 29 1.83 -10.22 -7.02
CA PHE A 29 0.47 -10.36 -6.55
C PHE A 29 0.28 -11.76 -5.95
N THR A 30 -0.28 -11.79 -4.74
CA THR A 30 -0.73 -13.03 -4.10
C THR A 30 -1.85 -13.66 -4.92
N VAL A 31 -1.95 -14.99 -4.88
CA VAL A 31 -2.80 -15.77 -5.78
C VAL A 31 -3.94 -16.49 -5.08
N GLY A 32 -4.06 -16.35 -3.75
CA GLY A 32 -5.07 -17.04 -2.95
C GLY A 32 -5.08 -18.56 -3.15
N TRP A 33 -6.27 -19.15 -3.03
CA TRP A 33 -6.51 -20.57 -3.23
C TRP A 33 -7.82 -20.79 -4.00
N PHE A 34 -7.79 -21.66 -5.02
CA PHE A 34 -8.88 -21.88 -5.97
C PHE A 34 -9.26 -23.36 -6.13
N GLY A 35 -9.04 -24.18 -5.09
CA GLY A 35 -9.23 -25.63 -5.16
C GLY A 35 -7.98 -26.41 -5.61
N GLY A 36 -8.00 -27.74 -5.46
CA GLY A 36 -6.92 -28.66 -5.86
C GLY A 36 -6.26 -29.40 -4.68
N GLU A 37 -5.68 -30.58 -4.95
CA GLU A 37 -5.00 -31.44 -3.95
C GLU A 37 -3.61 -30.92 -3.57
N GLU A 38 -2.90 -30.28 -4.51
CA GLU A 38 -1.59 -29.66 -4.28
C GLU A 38 -1.68 -28.14 -4.50
N SER A 39 -1.47 -27.37 -3.43
CA SER A 39 -1.24 -25.94 -3.54
C SER A 39 0.26 -25.69 -3.53
N PRO A 40 0.86 -25.13 -4.61
CA PRO A 40 2.25 -24.69 -4.54
C PRO A 40 2.37 -23.64 -3.43
N LYS A 41 3.21 -23.94 -2.43
CA LYS A 41 3.20 -23.25 -1.12
C LYS A 41 3.67 -21.79 -1.17
N SER A 42 4.42 -21.41 -2.20
CA SER A 42 5.08 -20.10 -2.31
C SER A 42 5.03 -19.57 -3.75
N VAL A 43 3.84 -19.50 -4.36
CA VAL A 43 3.71 -18.90 -5.71
C VAL A 43 3.08 -17.53 -5.68
N VAL A 44 3.56 -16.67 -6.58
CA VAL A 44 2.96 -15.36 -6.86
C VAL A 44 2.76 -15.19 -8.36
N LYS A 45 1.80 -14.34 -8.73
CA LYS A 45 1.68 -13.87 -10.10
C LYS A 45 2.38 -12.53 -10.26
N LEU A 46 2.99 -12.33 -11.43
CA LEU A 46 3.58 -11.05 -11.78
C LEU A 46 2.69 -10.31 -12.77
N GLN A 47 2.45 -9.03 -12.52
CA GLN A 47 1.96 -8.09 -13.51
C GLN A 47 3.04 -7.03 -13.72
N CYS A 48 3.32 -6.72 -14.97
CA CYS A 48 4.29 -5.71 -15.34
C CYS A 48 3.60 -4.46 -15.87
N PHE A 49 4.25 -3.32 -15.69
CA PHE A 49 3.76 -2.00 -16.01
C PHE A 49 4.84 -1.25 -16.78
N TYR A 50 4.42 -0.36 -17.67
CA TYR A 50 5.34 0.44 -18.46
C TYR A 50 5.47 1.86 -17.89
N SER A 51 6.63 2.15 -17.30
CA SER A 51 6.89 3.39 -16.56
C SER A 51 7.53 4.50 -17.39
N LYS A 52 7.61 4.34 -18.72
CA LYS A 52 8.19 5.37 -19.58
C LYS A 52 7.32 6.63 -19.50
N ASP A 53 7.96 7.78 -19.31
CA ASP A 53 7.36 9.13 -19.28
C ASP A 53 6.35 9.42 -18.16
N THR A 54 6.18 8.53 -17.17
CA THR A 54 5.33 8.77 -15.99
C THR A 54 5.72 7.89 -14.80
N VAL A 55 5.54 8.41 -13.58
CA VAL A 55 5.67 7.61 -12.36
C VAL A 55 4.43 6.80 -12.02
N ASN A 56 3.28 7.11 -12.66
CA ASN A 56 2.02 6.45 -12.37
C ASN A 56 1.87 5.13 -13.16
N LEU A 57 2.73 4.18 -12.82
CA LEU A 57 2.85 2.90 -13.53
C LEU A 57 1.55 2.08 -13.51
N TYR A 58 0.74 2.20 -12.45
CA TYR A 58 -0.51 1.43 -12.31
C TYR A 58 -1.57 1.78 -13.36
N LEU A 59 -1.48 2.98 -13.98
CA LEU A 59 -2.34 3.35 -15.12
C LEU A 59 -1.83 2.82 -16.46
N ARG A 60 -0.68 2.13 -16.49
CA ARG A 60 -0.04 1.63 -17.71
C ARG A 60 0.32 0.14 -17.60
N PRO A 61 -0.66 -0.75 -17.30
CA PRO A 61 -0.41 -2.18 -17.23
C PRO A 61 -0.04 -2.76 -18.59
N ILE A 62 0.88 -3.73 -18.59
CA ILE A 62 1.17 -4.60 -19.72
C ILE A 62 0.24 -5.81 -19.59
N GLU A 63 -0.94 -5.69 -20.17
CA GLU A 63 -2.00 -6.69 -20.07
C GLU A 63 -1.81 -7.87 -21.04
N GLY A 64 -2.46 -8.99 -20.71
CA GLY A 64 -2.51 -10.19 -21.54
C GLY A 64 -1.32 -11.12 -21.43
N ILE A 65 -0.42 -10.88 -20.47
CA ILE A 65 0.70 -11.77 -20.14
C ILE A 65 0.49 -12.33 -18.73
N LYS A 66 0.41 -13.65 -18.63
CA LYS A 66 0.40 -14.41 -17.38
C LYS A 66 1.82 -14.85 -17.04
N MET A 67 2.25 -14.56 -15.82
CA MET A 67 3.53 -15.01 -15.27
C MET A 67 3.33 -15.51 -13.85
N VAL A 68 3.73 -16.75 -13.59
CA VAL A 68 3.74 -17.35 -12.25
C VAL A 68 5.17 -17.61 -11.83
N VAL A 69 5.52 -17.15 -10.62
CA VAL A 69 6.83 -17.33 -10.02
C VAL A 69 6.71 -18.22 -8.78
N ASP A 70 7.58 -19.21 -8.70
CA ASP A 70 7.85 -19.97 -7.48
C ASP A 70 8.91 -19.19 -6.69
N LEU A 71 8.55 -18.68 -5.52
CA LEU A 71 9.39 -17.86 -4.65
C LEU A 71 10.48 -18.69 -3.94
N ASP A 72 10.27 -19.98 -3.72
CA ASP A 72 11.27 -20.84 -3.08
C ASP A 72 12.43 -21.11 -4.05
N LYS A 73 12.09 -21.34 -5.32
CA LYS A 73 13.06 -21.58 -6.40
C LYS A 73 13.49 -20.30 -7.10
N MET A 74 12.87 -19.16 -6.79
CA MET A 74 13.06 -17.86 -7.44
C MET A 74 13.07 -17.96 -8.97
N LYS A 75 12.07 -18.64 -9.55
CA LYS A 75 11.99 -18.87 -11.00
C LYS A 75 10.57 -18.72 -11.54
N ILE A 76 10.46 -18.30 -12.80
CA ILE A 76 9.21 -18.33 -13.55
C ILE A 76 8.89 -19.80 -13.84
N VAL A 77 7.75 -20.28 -13.37
CA VAL A 77 7.28 -21.67 -13.54
C VAL A 77 6.15 -21.79 -14.56
N GLU A 78 5.44 -20.68 -14.82
CA GLU A 78 4.41 -20.61 -15.85
C GLU A 78 4.51 -19.27 -16.58
N TYR A 79 4.39 -19.32 -17.90
CA TYR A 79 4.36 -18.16 -18.77
C TYR A 79 3.33 -18.37 -19.87
N SER A 80 2.45 -17.39 -20.08
CA SER A 80 1.53 -17.37 -21.20
C SER A 80 1.33 -15.94 -21.69
N ASP A 81 1.34 -15.75 -23.01
CA ASP A 81 1.05 -14.48 -23.67
C ASP A 81 -0.16 -14.68 -24.58
N THR A 82 -1.34 -14.33 -24.08
CA THR A 82 -2.62 -14.67 -24.70
C THR A 82 -3.25 -13.51 -25.46
N LEU A 83 -3.04 -12.28 -25.00
CA LEU A 83 -3.69 -11.09 -25.56
C LEU A 83 -2.69 -9.95 -25.76
N LYS A 84 -2.72 -9.34 -26.95
CA LYS A 84 -2.00 -8.10 -27.22
C LYS A 84 -2.95 -6.92 -27.01
N ILE A 85 -2.93 -6.37 -25.80
CA ILE A 85 -3.70 -5.17 -25.44
C ILE A 85 -2.79 -3.94 -25.53
N ALA A 86 -3.32 -2.84 -26.07
CA ALA A 86 -2.60 -1.58 -26.17
C ALA A 86 -2.34 -1.00 -24.77
N ILE A 87 -1.10 -0.57 -24.51
CA ILE A 87 -0.76 0.10 -23.26
C ILE A 87 -1.36 1.51 -23.28
N PRO A 88 -2.08 1.93 -22.23
CA PRO A 88 -2.54 3.31 -22.11
C PRO A 88 -1.42 4.34 -22.26
N LYS A 89 -1.74 5.54 -22.74
CA LYS A 89 -0.75 6.63 -22.89
C LYS A 89 -0.32 7.17 -21.53
N ALA A 90 0.91 7.67 -21.43
CA ALA A 90 1.42 8.32 -20.23
C ALA A 90 0.89 9.75 -20.02
N GLU A 91 0.44 10.39 -21.09
CA GLU A 91 -0.04 11.76 -21.06
C GLU A 91 -1.20 11.91 -20.07
N GLY A 92 -1.11 12.93 -19.19
CA GLY A 92 -2.12 13.20 -18.17
C GLY A 92 -2.12 12.28 -16.95
N THR A 93 -1.15 11.37 -16.82
CA THR A 93 -1.12 10.40 -15.71
C THR A 93 -0.23 10.80 -14.52
N ASP A 94 0.71 11.74 -14.70
CA ASP A 94 1.64 12.15 -13.64
C ASP A 94 0.94 13.06 -12.61
N TYR A 95 1.06 12.68 -11.34
CA TYR A 95 0.42 13.37 -10.22
C TYR A 95 1.37 14.33 -9.49
N ARG A 96 2.67 14.34 -9.82
CA ARG A 96 3.64 15.21 -9.17
C ARG A 96 3.47 16.62 -9.71
N PHE A 97 3.21 17.58 -8.82
CA PHE A 97 3.01 18.98 -9.18
C PHE A 97 4.12 19.53 -10.09
N SER A 98 5.38 19.16 -9.85
CA SER A 98 6.54 19.56 -10.67
C SER A 98 6.50 19.10 -12.13
N HIS A 99 5.67 18.13 -12.48
CA HIS A 99 5.51 17.57 -13.83
C HIS A 99 4.15 17.93 -14.46
N GLN A 100 3.30 18.65 -13.73
CA GLN A 100 2.01 19.12 -14.24
C GLN A 100 2.13 20.46 -14.96
N LYS A 101 1.18 20.73 -15.84
CA LYS A 101 1.11 21.97 -16.64
C LYS A 101 -0.12 22.79 -16.23
N PRO A 102 -0.06 24.13 -16.32
CA PRO A 102 -1.23 24.99 -16.13
C PRO A 102 -2.39 24.64 -17.07
N PRO A 103 -3.64 25.01 -16.73
CA PRO A 103 -4.02 25.80 -15.56
C PRO A 103 -4.09 24.99 -14.27
N PHE A 104 -3.71 25.62 -13.14
CA PHE A 104 -3.93 25.07 -11.80
C PHE A 104 -5.09 25.82 -11.13
N GLY A 105 -5.89 25.14 -10.30
CA GLY A 105 -6.85 25.84 -9.44
C GLY A 105 -8.06 25.03 -8.98
N PRO A 106 -8.99 25.67 -8.24
CA PRO A 106 -8.94 27.05 -7.74
C PRO A 106 -7.85 27.28 -6.66
N ARG A 107 -7.46 28.53 -6.41
CA ARG A 107 -6.51 28.86 -5.33
C ARG A 107 -7.13 28.54 -3.98
N ILE A 108 -6.39 27.82 -3.15
CA ILE A 108 -6.73 27.57 -1.75
C ILE A 108 -5.95 28.56 -0.88
N ASN A 109 -6.64 29.23 0.05
CA ASN A 109 -6.00 30.12 1.02
C ASN A 109 -5.45 29.31 2.19
N GLY A 110 -4.25 29.66 2.66
CA GLY A 110 -3.65 29.00 3.82
C GLY A 110 -4.39 29.33 5.12
N ALA A 111 -4.30 28.41 6.08
CA ALA A 111 -4.78 28.59 7.44
C ALA A 111 -3.64 28.30 8.42
N ALA A 112 -3.46 29.16 9.42
CA ALA A 112 -2.46 28.96 10.48
C ALA A 112 -3.15 28.40 11.73
N ILE A 113 -2.54 27.38 12.33
CA ILE A 113 -2.98 26.78 13.60
C ILE A 113 -1.96 27.15 14.68
N MET A 114 -2.46 27.66 15.81
CA MET A 114 -1.64 28.06 16.95
C MET A 114 -2.26 27.59 18.27
N GLN A 115 -1.44 27.00 19.14
CA GLN A 115 -1.82 26.59 20.50
C GLN A 115 -0.94 27.33 21.50
N SER A 116 -1.44 28.44 22.07
CA SER A 116 -0.65 29.33 22.94
C SER A 116 -0.08 28.63 24.18
N ASN A 117 -0.75 27.57 24.66
CA ASN A 117 -0.37 26.82 25.85
C ASN A 117 0.23 25.45 25.50
N GLY A 118 0.66 25.23 24.25
CA GLY A 118 1.14 23.94 23.78
C GLY A 118 0.03 22.90 23.53
N PRO A 119 0.38 21.64 23.21
CA PRO A 119 -0.59 20.58 22.98
C PRO A 119 -1.35 20.23 24.27
N GLY A 120 -2.64 19.92 24.14
CA GLY A 120 -3.47 19.48 25.28
C GLY A 120 -3.22 18.03 25.72
N PHE A 121 -2.27 17.34 25.08
CA PHE A 121 -1.87 15.97 25.40
C PHE A 121 -0.44 15.93 25.92
N GLN A 122 -0.15 14.92 26.73
CA GLN A 122 1.19 14.57 27.19
C GLN A 122 1.53 13.16 26.72
N ILE A 123 2.77 12.95 26.30
CA ILE A 123 3.29 11.66 25.87
C ILE A 123 4.44 11.30 26.82
N ASP A 124 4.31 10.15 27.49
CA ASP A 124 5.33 9.56 28.35
C ASP A 124 5.70 8.18 27.80
N GLY A 125 6.83 8.11 27.11
CA GLY A 125 7.17 6.99 26.24
C GLY A 125 6.08 6.77 25.18
N HIS A 126 5.32 5.69 25.34
CA HIS A 126 4.21 5.32 24.47
C HIS A 126 2.83 5.48 25.14
N THR A 127 2.77 6.10 26.32
CA THR A 127 1.53 6.39 27.03
C THR A 127 1.07 7.81 26.74
N ILE A 128 -0.12 7.95 26.17
CA ILE A 128 -0.74 9.23 25.84
C ILE A 128 -1.79 9.55 26.90
N ARG A 129 -1.73 10.77 27.44
CA ARG A 129 -2.74 11.37 28.31
C ARG A 129 -3.32 12.59 27.62
N TRP A 130 -4.62 12.60 27.41
CA TRP A 130 -5.32 13.72 26.76
C TRP A 130 -6.69 13.92 27.39
N VAL A 131 -6.93 15.12 27.93
CA VAL A 131 -8.14 15.46 28.66
C VAL A 131 -8.36 14.47 29.82
N ASN A 132 -9.32 13.57 29.72
CA ASN A 132 -9.64 12.54 30.70
C ASN A 132 -9.26 11.12 30.22
N TRP A 133 -8.62 10.99 29.07
CA TRP A 133 -8.18 9.71 28.53
C TRP A 133 -6.73 9.41 28.87
N VAL A 134 -6.47 8.15 29.14
CA VAL A 134 -5.13 7.54 29.13
C VAL A 134 -5.16 6.29 28.27
N PHE A 135 -4.18 6.13 27.40
CA PHE A 135 -4.01 4.93 26.59
C PHE A 135 -2.55 4.75 26.18
N HIS A 136 -2.21 3.54 25.74
CA HIS A 136 -0.90 3.19 25.22
C HIS A 136 -0.99 2.98 23.70
N LEU A 137 -0.11 3.62 22.95
CA LEU A 137 0.04 3.46 21.51
C LEU A 137 1.28 2.62 21.22
N SER A 138 1.12 1.51 20.50
CA SER A 138 2.24 0.68 20.05
C SER A 138 2.12 0.40 18.56
N PHE A 139 3.16 -0.20 17.98
CA PHE A 139 3.22 -0.50 16.57
C PHE A 139 3.65 -1.95 16.33
N ASP A 140 3.07 -2.59 15.32
CA ASP A 140 3.37 -3.95 14.92
C ASP A 140 3.53 -4.04 13.41
N VAL A 141 4.50 -4.81 12.94
CA VAL A 141 4.82 -4.92 11.49
C VAL A 141 3.67 -5.49 10.66
N ARG A 142 2.79 -6.30 11.25
CA ARG A 142 1.64 -6.90 10.56
C ARG A 142 0.40 -6.01 10.62
N VAL A 143 0.05 -5.50 11.79
CA VAL A 143 -1.23 -4.80 12.01
C VAL A 143 -1.11 -3.28 12.14
N GLY A 144 0.11 -2.75 12.12
CA GLY A 144 0.38 -1.32 12.23
C GLY A 144 0.09 -0.79 13.64
N PRO A 145 -0.55 0.38 13.77
CA PRO A 145 -0.80 1.01 15.08
C PRO A 145 -1.82 0.24 15.91
N ILE A 146 -1.51 0.11 17.20
CA ILE A 146 -2.33 -0.58 18.20
C ILE A 146 -2.60 0.36 19.37
N ILE A 147 -3.88 0.59 19.67
CA ILE A 147 -4.32 1.30 20.87
C ILE A 147 -4.61 0.25 21.95
N SER A 148 -4.07 0.46 23.15
CA SER A 148 -4.20 -0.48 24.27
C SER A 148 -4.39 0.25 25.60
N LEU A 149 -4.96 -0.45 26.58
CA LEU A 149 -5.20 0.04 27.94
C LEU A 149 -5.98 1.37 27.99
N ALA A 150 -6.85 1.60 27.02
CA ALA A 150 -7.61 2.84 26.93
C ALA A 150 -8.63 2.93 28.07
N SER A 151 -8.44 3.94 28.91
CA SER A 151 -9.26 4.21 30.09
C SER A 151 -9.65 5.68 30.14
N ILE A 152 -10.87 5.96 30.60
CA ILE A 152 -11.39 7.31 30.77
C ILE A 152 -11.56 7.62 32.28
N TYR A 153 -11.13 8.81 32.70
CA TYR A 153 -11.34 9.28 34.07
C TYR A 153 -12.80 9.72 34.24
N ASP A 154 -13.49 9.04 35.15
CA ASP A 154 -14.86 9.33 35.55
C ASP A 154 -14.83 10.30 36.73
N GLN A 155 -15.26 11.54 36.47
CA GLN A 155 -15.19 12.63 37.44
C GLN A 155 -16.22 12.47 38.57
N GLU A 156 -17.32 11.77 38.38
CA GLU A 156 -18.28 11.51 39.45
C GLU A 156 -17.76 10.40 40.38
N LYS A 157 -17.15 9.37 39.80
CA LYS A 157 -16.64 8.23 40.55
C LYS A 157 -15.21 8.38 41.05
N GLN A 158 -14.52 9.46 40.66
CA GLN A 158 -13.13 9.75 41.01
C GLN A 158 -12.19 8.57 40.70
N THR A 159 -12.39 7.92 39.54
CA THR A 159 -11.61 6.74 39.16
C THR A 159 -11.51 6.58 37.65
N TYR A 160 -10.45 5.90 37.18
CA TYR A 160 -10.35 5.50 35.78
C TYR A 160 -11.21 4.26 35.51
N ARG A 161 -11.95 4.30 34.40
CA ARG A 161 -12.76 3.20 33.91
C ARG A 161 -12.16 2.68 32.61
N SER A 162 -11.80 1.39 32.62
CA SER A 162 -11.31 0.71 31.42
C SER A 162 -12.40 0.66 30.35
N VAL A 163 -12.04 0.94 29.10
CA VAL A 163 -12.94 0.92 27.94
C VAL A 163 -12.45 -0.09 26.90
N VAL A 164 -11.18 -0.02 26.50
CA VAL A 164 -10.59 -0.93 25.51
C VAL A 164 -9.26 -1.44 26.01
N TYR A 165 -9.15 -2.76 26.21
CA TYR A 165 -7.86 -3.38 26.56
C TYR A 165 -6.88 -3.35 25.39
N ARG A 166 -7.33 -3.69 24.17
CA ARG A 166 -6.53 -3.63 22.94
C ARG A 166 -7.44 -3.54 21.72
N GLY A 167 -7.14 -2.64 20.79
CA GLY A 167 -7.83 -2.46 19.52
C GLY A 167 -6.86 -2.12 18.39
N HIS A 168 -7.05 -2.75 17.24
CA HIS A 168 -6.29 -2.53 16.02
C HIS A 168 -7.08 -3.05 14.80
N ILE A 169 -6.64 -2.71 13.59
CA ILE A 169 -7.13 -3.32 12.36
C ILE A 169 -6.54 -4.73 12.29
N SER A 170 -7.40 -5.75 12.33
CA SER A 170 -6.91 -7.14 12.30
C SER A 170 -6.58 -7.60 10.89
N GLU A 171 -7.32 -7.11 9.89
CA GLU A 171 -7.16 -7.49 8.48
C GLU A 171 -7.87 -6.49 7.56
N ILE A 172 -7.44 -6.44 6.29
CA ILE A 172 -8.11 -5.74 5.19
C ILE A 172 -8.27 -6.74 4.03
N PHE A 173 -9.48 -6.86 3.48
CA PHE A 173 -9.77 -7.74 2.35
C PHE A 173 -10.20 -6.93 1.12
N VAL A 174 -9.45 -7.04 0.01
CA VAL A 174 -9.66 -6.24 -1.22
C VAL A 174 -9.96 -7.15 -2.42
N PRO A 175 -11.21 -7.63 -2.59
CA PRO A 175 -11.58 -8.50 -3.69
C PRO A 175 -11.87 -7.72 -4.98
N TYR A 176 -11.10 -8.01 -6.03
CA TYR A 176 -11.44 -7.57 -7.38
C TYR A 176 -12.60 -8.42 -7.94
N MET A 177 -13.42 -7.81 -8.78
CA MET A 177 -14.65 -8.42 -9.33
C MET A 177 -14.53 -8.80 -10.82
N ASP A 178 -13.31 -8.84 -11.35
CA ASP A 178 -13.05 -9.27 -12.73
C ASP A 178 -12.71 -10.77 -12.74
N PRO A 179 -13.56 -11.62 -13.34
CA PRO A 179 -13.37 -13.07 -13.34
C PRO A 179 -12.36 -13.56 -14.39
N THR A 180 -11.78 -12.67 -15.21
CA THR A 180 -10.83 -13.05 -16.25
C THR A 180 -9.51 -13.57 -15.66
N GLU A 181 -8.75 -14.33 -16.46
CA GLU A 181 -7.47 -14.92 -16.03
C GLU A 181 -6.46 -13.92 -15.46
N GLY A 182 -6.54 -12.65 -15.89
CA GLY A 182 -5.65 -11.57 -15.45
C GLY A 182 -5.95 -11.04 -14.04
N TYR A 183 -7.17 -11.27 -13.53
CA TYR A 183 -7.66 -10.59 -12.32
C TYR A 183 -8.35 -11.50 -11.31
N TYR A 184 -8.84 -12.68 -11.69
CA TYR A 184 -9.66 -13.54 -10.81
C TYR A 184 -9.01 -13.85 -9.44
N PHE A 185 -7.69 -13.81 -9.37
CA PHE A 185 -6.88 -14.14 -8.19
C PHE A 185 -6.57 -12.95 -7.28
N LYS A 186 -6.91 -11.72 -7.70
CA LYS A 186 -6.58 -10.49 -6.95
C LYS A 186 -7.62 -10.26 -5.86
N THR A 187 -7.38 -10.84 -4.70
CA THR A 187 -8.23 -10.70 -3.51
C THR A 187 -7.36 -10.49 -2.28
N PHE A 188 -6.68 -9.35 -2.20
CA PHE A 188 -5.59 -9.14 -1.25
C PHE A 188 -6.07 -9.18 0.20
N PHE A 189 -5.20 -9.72 1.06
CA PHE A 189 -5.29 -9.61 2.51
C PHE A 189 -4.14 -8.72 2.99
N ASP A 190 -4.31 -7.40 3.01
CA ASP A 190 -3.19 -6.46 3.09
C ASP A 190 -2.34 -6.66 4.36
N CYS A 191 -3.00 -6.87 5.51
CA CYS A 191 -2.28 -7.06 6.77
C CYS A 191 -1.59 -8.43 6.80
N GLY A 192 -2.25 -9.50 6.34
CA GLY A 192 -1.73 -10.87 6.36
C GLY A 192 -0.65 -11.16 5.31
N GLU A 193 -0.78 -10.61 4.11
CA GLU A 193 0.07 -10.93 2.96
C GLU A 193 1.26 -9.97 2.79
N PHE A 194 1.08 -8.70 3.15
CA PHE A 194 2.09 -7.66 2.91
C PHE A 194 2.57 -6.99 4.20
N GLY A 195 1.76 -7.00 5.27
CA GLY A 195 2.06 -6.37 6.55
C GLY A 195 1.71 -4.89 6.55
N PHE A 196 0.70 -4.51 7.32
CA PHE A 196 0.19 -3.15 7.36
C PHE A 196 1.20 -2.16 7.97
N GLY A 197 1.90 -2.56 9.04
CA GLY A 197 2.96 -1.77 9.62
C GLY A 197 4.23 -1.74 8.77
N GLN A 198 4.57 -2.87 8.14
CA GLN A 198 5.71 -2.99 7.23
C GLN A 198 5.60 -2.04 6.02
N ASN A 199 4.36 -1.74 5.59
CA ASN A 199 4.08 -0.82 4.49
C ASN A 199 3.72 0.60 4.95
N ALA A 200 3.90 0.94 6.23
CA ALA A 200 3.69 2.30 6.70
C ALA A 200 4.72 3.26 6.08
N ALA A 201 4.23 4.37 5.52
CA ALA A 201 5.07 5.42 4.97
C ALA A 201 5.41 6.47 6.04
N SER A 202 6.57 7.12 5.89
CA SER A 202 6.89 8.31 6.65
C SER A 202 5.91 9.43 6.29
N LEU A 203 5.24 9.98 7.30
CA LEU A 203 4.28 11.07 7.13
C LEU A 203 5.00 12.35 6.69
N VAL A 204 4.46 13.02 5.68
CA VAL A 204 4.98 14.29 5.16
C VAL A 204 4.41 15.45 5.99
N PRO A 205 5.25 16.19 6.74
CA PRO A 205 4.77 17.31 7.54
C PRO A 205 4.06 18.37 6.68
N LEU A 206 2.98 18.95 7.22
CA LEU A 206 2.11 19.95 6.58
C LEU A 206 1.28 19.43 5.39
N ALA A 207 1.51 18.22 4.91
CA ALA A 207 0.67 17.54 3.93
C ALA A 207 -0.22 16.48 4.61
N ASP A 208 0.41 15.54 5.33
CA ASP A 208 -0.29 14.45 6.02
C ASP A 208 -0.65 14.82 7.47
N CYS A 209 0.12 15.73 8.08
CA CYS A 209 -0.04 16.14 9.47
C CYS A 209 0.08 17.65 9.63
N PRO A 210 -0.77 18.31 10.45
CA PRO A 210 -0.68 19.75 10.70
C PRO A 210 0.59 20.13 11.45
N ASN A 211 0.91 21.43 11.48
CA ASN A 211 2.13 21.98 12.07
C ASN A 211 2.30 21.70 13.58
N ASN A 212 1.22 21.40 14.28
CA ASN A 212 1.20 21.10 15.71
C ASN A 212 1.13 19.60 16.03
N ALA A 213 1.27 18.73 15.01
CA ALA A 213 1.33 17.29 15.22
C ALA A 213 2.66 16.89 15.89
N VAL A 214 2.59 15.87 16.75
CA VAL A 214 3.78 15.18 17.27
C VAL A 214 3.86 13.84 16.56
N LEU A 215 5.00 13.57 15.92
CA LEU A 215 5.26 12.31 15.23
C LEU A 215 5.97 11.33 16.17
N MET A 216 5.70 10.05 16.01
CA MET A 216 6.34 8.97 16.76
C MET A 216 6.97 8.01 15.77
N ASP A 217 8.26 7.72 15.95
CA ASP A 217 8.98 6.71 15.19
C ASP A 217 8.64 5.31 15.74
N ALA A 218 8.56 4.32 14.87
CA ALA A 218 8.17 2.95 15.17
C ALA A 218 9.25 1.94 14.80
#